data_AF-A0A972X8X5-F1
#
_entry.id   AF-A0A972X8X5-F1
#
_cell.length_a   1.000
_cell.length_b   1.000
_cell.length_c   1.000
_cell.angle_alpha   90.00
_cell.angle_beta   90.00
_cell.angle_gamma   90.00
#
_symmetry.space_group_name_H-M   'P 1'
#
loop_
_entity.id
_entity.type
_entity.pdbx_description
1 polymer ?
#
loop_
_entity_poly.entity_id
_entity_poly.type
_entity_poly.pdbx_seq_one_letter_code
_entity_poly.pdbx_strand_id
1 'polypeptide(L)'
;MFPETLHWLDGLREHVDDSRLRCGPAPEAPAAVYAAERALLATHLVAWLDTELAGLLAEREAASHGPAPDPDPAIVLTTAGTGLAAATDVLGRDDPLMRDHRRRFACVTEREYRLWCMRHPDPGHRMHINHWNWLKTRVPPQRWPAFSRYPLREGEVYWLHRTGTTGVGRDRRFCHLWKWNGAVASLVKPFIDEAVQGL
;
A
#
# COMPACT_ATOMS: atom_id res chain seq x y z
N MET A 1 -20.75 6.01 5.98
CA MET A 1 -19.78 5.71 7.05
C MET A 1 -20.48 5.88 8.39
N PHE A 2 -20.28 4.96 9.33
CA PHE A 2 -20.76 5.09 10.70
C PHE A 2 -19.98 6.16 11.49
N PRO A 3 -20.59 6.78 12.52
CA PRO A 3 -19.90 7.77 13.34
C PRO A 3 -18.61 7.27 13.98
N GLU A 4 -18.58 6.00 14.42
CA GLU A 4 -17.40 5.39 15.03
C GLU A 4 -16.23 5.29 14.04
N THR A 5 -16.51 4.83 12.81
CA THR A 5 -15.51 4.77 11.73
C THR A 5 -14.98 6.14 11.36
N LEU A 6 -15.86 7.15 11.29
CA LEU A 6 -15.45 8.53 11.00
C LEU A 6 -14.53 9.06 12.10
N HIS A 7 -14.91 8.89 13.37
CA HIS A 7 -14.09 9.28 14.51
C HIS A 7 -12.73 8.57 14.52
N TRP A 8 -12.71 7.27 14.22
CA TRP A 8 -11.48 6.49 14.13
C TRP A 8 -10.57 6.99 13.00
N LEU A 9 -11.14 7.28 11.82
CA LEU A 9 -10.41 7.76 10.65
C LEU A 9 -9.83 9.17 10.87
N ASP A 10 -10.62 10.08 11.43
CA ASP A 10 -10.18 11.44 11.72
C ASP A 10 -9.08 11.43 12.79
N GLY A 11 -9.21 10.60 13.83
CA GLY A 11 -8.15 10.41 14.82
C GLY A 11 -6.85 9.85 14.21
N LEU A 12 -6.93 8.93 13.25
CA LEU A 12 -5.75 8.44 12.52
C LEU A 12 -5.07 9.58 11.74
N ARG A 13 -5.84 10.44 11.07
CA ARG A 13 -5.31 11.58 10.32
C ARG A 13 -4.61 12.57 11.25
N GLU A 14 -5.24 12.94 12.36
CA GLU A 14 -4.66 13.81 13.38
C GLU A 14 -3.37 13.22 13.95
N HIS A 15 -3.36 11.91 14.28
CA HIS A 15 -2.16 11.23 14.78
C HIS A 15 -1.00 11.31 13.79
N VAL A 16 -1.29 11.16 12.50
CA VAL A 16 -0.30 11.17 11.42
C VAL A 16 0.27 12.56 11.24
N ASP A 17 -0.57 13.58 11.21
CA ASP A 17 -0.13 14.99 11.10
C ASP A 17 0.79 15.35 12.28
N ASP A 18 0.39 15.01 13.50
CA ASP A 18 1.20 15.21 14.71
C ASP A 18 2.53 14.46 14.69
N SER A 19 2.54 13.24 14.15
CA SER A 19 3.75 12.40 14.08
C SER A 19 4.74 12.95 13.07
N ARG A 20 4.25 13.41 11.91
CA ARG A 20 5.08 13.94 10.83
C ARG A 20 5.69 15.28 11.17
N LEU A 21 4.99 16.14 11.91
CA LEU A 21 5.55 17.39 12.44
C LEU A 21 6.75 17.18 13.36
N ARG A 22 6.84 16.01 14.02
CA ARG A 22 7.92 15.66 14.96
C ARG A 22 9.06 14.88 14.30
N CYS A 23 8.88 14.42 13.06
CA CYS A 23 9.89 13.67 12.32
C CYS A 23 10.70 14.59 11.40
N GLY A 24 12.03 14.43 11.42
CA GLY A 24 12.91 15.08 10.46
C GLY A 24 12.73 14.52 9.03
N PRO A 25 13.32 15.18 8.03
CA PRO A 25 13.21 14.75 6.63
C PRO A 25 13.74 13.33 6.45
N ALA A 26 13.07 12.55 5.61
CA ALA A 26 13.53 11.23 5.23
C ALA A 26 14.85 11.32 4.43
N PRO A 27 15.71 10.29 4.48
CA PRO A 27 16.89 10.22 3.62
C PRO A 27 16.49 10.31 2.15
N GLU A 28 17.21 11.14 1.39
CA GLU A 28 16.91 11.36 -0.02
C GLU A 28 17.43 10.18 -0.87
N ALA A 29 16.51 9.52 -1.59
CA ALA A 29 16.88 8.56 -2.61
C ALA A 29 17.37 9.30 -3.86
N PRO A 30 18.22 8.68 -4.71
CA PRO A 30 18.56 9.27 -6.00
C PRO A 30 17.30 9.61 -6.80
N ALA A 31 17.24 10.80 -7.40
CA ALA A 31 16.05 11.34 -8.05
C ALA A 31 15.41 10.36 -9.07
N ALA A 32 16.22 9.67 -9.87
CA ALA A 32 15.74 8.69 -10.83
C ALA A 32 15.06 7.47 -10.18
N VAL A 33 15.62 6.97 -9.06
CA VAL A 33 15.04 5.88 -8.27
C VAL A 33 13.71 6.33 -7.65
N TYR A 34 13.70 7.51 -7.04
CA TYR A 34 12.50 8.09 -6.44
C TYR A 34 11.37 8.27 -7.47
N ALA A 35 11.68 8.81 -8.65
CA ALA A 35 10.71 9.03 -9.72
C ALA A 35 10.12 7.71 -10.23
N ALA A 36 10.96 6.70 -10.48
CA ALA A 36 10.51 5.39 -10.93
C ALA A 36 9.68 4.65 -9.86
N GLU A 37 10.10 4.70 -8.60
CA GLU A 37 9.36 4.13 -7.48
C GLU A 37 7.99 4.79 -7.32
N ARG A 38 7.92 6.12 -7.31
CA ARG A 38 6.67 6.89 -7.25
C ARG A 38 5.74 6.53 -8.42
N ALA A 39 6.27 6.44 -9.63
CA ALA A 39 5.49 6.10 -10.82
C ALA A 39 4.89 4.68 -10.73
N LEU A 40 5.67 3.68 -10.29
CA LEU A 40 5.18 2.31 -10.11
C LEU A 40 4.10 2.23 -9.03
N LEU A 41 4.32 2.87 -7.88
CA LEU A 41 3.37 2.88 -6.77
C LEU A 41 2.06 3.59 -7.16
N ALA A 42 2.15 4.72 -7.88
CA ALA A 42 0.98 5.44 -8.39
C ALA A 42 0.21 4.62 -9.41
N THR A 43 0.91 4.01 -10.38
CA THR A 43 0.29 3.15 -11.40
C THR A 43 -0.47 1.99 -10.77
N HIS A 44 0.14 1.32 -9.79
CA HIS A 44 -0.53 0.24 -9.05
C HIS A 44 -1.73 0.75 -8.27
N LEU A 45 -1.61 1.88 -7.57
CA LEU A 45 -2.72 2.44 -6.79
C LEU A 45 -3.92 2.77 -7.70
N VAL A 46 -3.68 3.39 -8.86
CA VAL A 46 -4.74 3.66 -9.84
C VAL A 46 -5.39 2.37 -10.31
N ALA A 47 -4.60 1.35 -10.68
CA ALA A 47 -5.13 0.07 -11.12
C ALA A 47 -5.97 -0.61 -10.02
N TRP A 48 -5.51 -0.58 -8.77
CA TRP A 48 -6.23 -1.14 -7.63
C TRP A 48 -7.56 -0.41 -7.36
N LEU A 49 -7.56 0.93 -7.41
CA LEU A 49 -8.75 1.75 -7.26
C LEU A 49 -9.80 1.46 -8.34
N ASP A 50 -9.36 1.33 -9.59
CA ASP A 50 -10.23 1.17 -10.75
C ASP A 50 -10.78 -0.27 -10.88
N THR A 51 -9.95 -1.28 -10.57
CA THR A 51 -10.27 -2.67 -10.89
C THR A 51 -10.58 -3.56 -9.70
N GLU A 52 -10.12 -3.22 -8.50
CA GLU A 52 -10.24 -4.10 -7.33
C GLU A 52 -11.14 -3.55 -6.23
N LEU A 53 -11.10 -2.23 -5.94
CA LEU A 53 -11.74 -1.66 -4.76
C LEU A 53 -13.25 -1.98 -4.68
N ALA A 54 -13.99 -1.84 -5.78
CA ALA A 54 -15.43 -2.12 -5.78
C ALA A 54 -15.74 -3.59 -5.43
N GLY A 55 -15.00 -4.54 -6.01
CA GLY A 55 -15.16 -5.96 -5.70
C GLY A 55 -14.78 -6.29 -4.26
N LEU A 56 -13.72 -5.66 -3.74
CA LEU A 56 -13.29 -5.81 -2.35
C LEU A 56 -14.33 -5.32 -1.34
N LEU A 57 -15.02 -4.21 -1.65
CA LEU A 57 -16.11 -3.71 -0.82
C LEU A 57 -17.33 -4.64 -0.85
N ALA A 58 -17.68 -5.19 -2.01
CA ALA A 58 -18.76 -6.17 -2.13
C ALA A 58 -18.45 -7.48 -1.38
N GLU A 59 -17.20 -7.97 -1.44
CA GLU A 59 -16.76 -9.15 -0.69
C GLU A 59 -16.85 -8.94 0.81
N ARG A 60 -16.45 -7.76 1.29
CA ARG A 60 -16.56 -7.38 2.70
C ARG A 60 -18.01 -7.41 3.19
N GLU A 61 -18.94 -6.88 2.39
CA GLU A 61 -20.37 -6.89 2.69
C GLU A 61 -20.90 -8.33 2.80
N ALA A 62 -20.51 -9.21 1.87
CA ALA A 62 -20.94 -10.60 1.85
C ALA A 62 -20.33 -11.46 2.99
N ALA A 63 -19.13 -11.13 3.47
CA ALA A 63 -18.40 -11.91 4.47
C ALA A 63 -18.87 -11.69 5.93
N SER A 64 -19.87 -10.83 6.17
CA SER A 64 -20.31 -10.54 7.53
C SER A 64 -21.05 -11.73 8.17
N HIS A 65 -20.47 -12.30 9.23
CA HIS A 65 -21.06 -13.40 10.03
C HIS A 65 -21.34 -12.98 11.49
N GLY A 66 -21.49 -11.67 11.75
CA GLY A 66 -21.69 -11.09 13.08
C GLY A 66 -22.32 -9.70 13.02
N PRO A 67 -22.07 -8.79 13.99
CA PRO A 67 -22.48 -7.40 13.86
C PRO A 67 -21.92 -6.85 12.54
N ALA A 68 -22.80 -6.29 11.70
CA ALA A 68 -22.41 -5.87 10.36
C ALA A 68 -21.19 -4.92 10.42
N PRO A 69 -20.16 -5.13 9.58
CA PRO A 69 -19.11 -4.13 9.41
C PRO A 69 -19.71 -2.84 8.89
N ASP A 70 -18.98 -1.73 9.03
CA ASP A 70 -19.37 -0.49 8.34
C ASP A 70 -19.48 -0.76 6.83
N PRO A 71 -20.64 -0.48 6.18
CA PRO A 71 -20.81 -0.63 4.74
C PRO A 71 -19.95 0.37 3.95
N ASP A 72 -19.47 1.43 4.61
CA ASP A 72 -18.65 2.48 4.04
C ASP A 72 -17.39 2.68 4.89
N PRO A 73 -16.48 1.66 4.92
CA PRO A 73 -15.33 1.64 5.80
C PRO A 73 -14.31 2.71 5.41
N ALA A 74 -13.50 3.09 6.39
CA ALA A 74 -12.25 3.80 6.15
C ALA A 74 -11.31 2.95 5.28
N ILE A 75 -10.56 3.61 4.39
CA ILE A 75 -9.59 2.97 3.50
C ILE A 75 -8.21 3.47 3.89
N VAL A 76 -7.44 2.62 4.58
CA VAL A 76 -6.08 2.95 4.98
C VAL A 76 -5.12 2.47 3.91
N LEU A 77 -4.33 3.39 3.34
CA LEU A 77 -3.23 3.09 2.44
C LEU A 77 -1.93 3.10 3.25
N THR A 78 -1.35 1.93 3.49
CA THR A 78 -0.05 1.79 4.14
C THR A 78 1.08 1.68 3.12
N THR A 79 2.07 2.56 3.18
CA THR A 79 3.17 2.59 2.21
C THR A 79 4.45 3.23 2.76
N ALA A 80 5.51 3.30 1.96
CA ALA A 80 6.72 4.06 2.26
C ALA A 80 6.55 5.55 1.89
N GLY A 81 7.51 6.41 2.26
CA GLY A 81 7.42 7.86 1.98
C GLY A 81 7.23 8.22 0.49
N THR A 82 7.88 7.48 -0.40
CA THR A 82 7.69 7.56 -1.86
C THR A 82 6.25 7.27 -2.30
N GLY A 83 5.63 6.26 -1.69
CA GLY A 83 4.24 5.91 -1.92
C GLY A 83 3.25 6.90 -1.32
N LEU A 84 3.60 7.59 -0.22
CA LEU A 84 2.78 8.68 0.32
C LEU A 84 2.68 9.84 -0.67
N ALA A 85 3.80 10.20 -1.31
CA ALA A 85 3.80 11.20 -2.38
C ALA A 85 2.94 10.74 -3.57
N ALA A 86 3.12 9.49 -4.02
CA ALA A 86 2.29 8.90 -5.09
C ALA A 86 0.79 8.92 -4.74
N ALA A 87 0.42 8.54 -3.52
CA ALA A 87 -0.96 8.53 -3.06
C ALA A 87 -1.54 9.93 -2.98
N THR A 88 -0.75 10.93 -2.55
CA THR A 88 -1.16 12.34 -2.53
C THR A 88 -1.51 12.83 -3.93
N ASP A 89 -0.69 12.51 -4.94
CA ASP A 89 -0.99 12.90 -6.32
C ASP A 89 -2.25 12.22 -6.85
N VAL A 90 -2.39 10.91 -6.61
CA VAL A 90 -3.51 10.12 -7.13
C VAL A 90 -4.81 10.55 -6.48
N LEU A 91 -4.85 10.64 -5.15
CA LEU A 91 -6.05 11.03 -4.40
C LEU A 91 -6.40 12.52 -4.56
N GLY A 92 -5.41 13.35 -4.90
CA GLY A 92 -5.58 14.78 -5.17
C GLY A 92 -6.22 15.09 -6.53
N ARG A 93 -6.33 14.11 -7.44
CA ARG A 93 -6.96 14.30 -8.75
C ARG A 93 -8.44 14.67 -8.62
N ASP A 94 -8.87 15.61 -9.44
CA ASP A 94 -10.29 15.97 -9.55
C ASP A 94 -10.97 15.10 -10.62
N ASP A 95 -11.19 13.84 -10.28
CA ASP A 95 -11.91 12.88 -11.12
C ASP A 95 -13.09 12.26 -10.34
N PRO A 96 -14.11 11.70 -11.04
CA PRO A 96 -15.30 11.15 -10.39
C PRO A 96 -14.99 10.11 -9.31
N LEU A 97 -14.05 9.19 -9.57
CA LEU A 97 -13.69 8.11 -8.65
C LEU A 97 -13.12 8.68 -7.35
N MET A 98 -12.24 9.67 -7.44
CA MET A 98 -11.64 10.31 -6.27
C MET A 98 -12.59 11.22 -5.52
N ARG A 99 -13.51 11.90 -6.20
CA ARG A 99 -14.52 12.75 -5.51
C ARG A 99 -15.39 11.95 -4.55
N ASP A 100 -15.76 10.73 -4.92
CA ASP A 100 -16.64 9.89 -4.11
C ASP A 100 -15.89 9.25 -2.92
N HIS A 101 -14.61 8.91 -3.08
CA HIS A 101 -13.88 8.14 -2.07
C HIS A 101 -12.87 8.93 -1.24
N ARG A 102 -12.43 10.13 -1.66
CA ARG A 102 -11.33 10.88 -0.99
C ARG A 102 -11.51 11.00 0.52
N ARG A 103 -12.74 11.25 0.98
CA ARG A 103 -13.06 11.42 2.40
C ARG A 103 -12.88 10.14 3.23
N ARG A 104 -12.76 8.98 2.60
CA ARG A 104 -12.56 7.68 3.25
C ARG A 104 -11.09 7.31 3.41
N PHE A 105 -10.19 8.00 2.72
CA PHE A 105 -8.78 7.62 2.68
C PHE A 105 -7.95 8.20 3.82
N ALA A 106 -7.03 7.39 4.35
CA ALA A 106 -5.87 7.85 5.12
C ALA A 106 -4.60 7.22 4.54
N CYS A 107 -3.63 8.04 4.13
CA CYS A 107 -2.34 7.59 3.60
C CYS A 107 -1.27 7.70 4.67
N VAL A 108 -0.73 6.56 5.08
CA VAL A 108 0.11 6.45 6.28
C VAL A 108 1.28 5.50 6.03
N THR A 109 2.33 5.63 6.83
CA THR A 109 3.36 4.59 6.91
C THR A 109 2.86 3.41 7.73
N GLU A 110 3.45 2.22 7.54
CA GLU A 110 3.16 1.07 8.41
C GLU A 110 3.43 1.38 9.89
N ARG A 111 4.46 2.17 10.19
CA ARG A 111 4.77 2.58 11.57
C ARG A 111 3.65 3.43 12.16
N GLU A 112 3.21 4.46 11.43
CA GLU A 112 2.10 5.34 11.86
C GLU A 112 0.83 4.51 12.09
N TYR A 113 0.47 3.64 11.14
CA TYR A 113 -0.70 2.77 11.23
C TYR A 113 -0.63 1.80 12.42
N ARG A 114 0.49 1.09 12.60
CA ARG A 114 0.65 0.14 13.72
C ARG A 114 0.54 0.83 15.08
N LEU A 115 1.18 2.00 15.25
CA LEU A 115 1.10 2.77 16.49
C LEU A 115 -0.31 3.25 16.78
N TRP A 116 -1.06 3.64 15.74
CA TRP A 116 -2.48 3.99 15.87
C TRP A 116 -3.31 2.78 16.31
N CYS A 117 -3.22 1.66 15.60
CA CYS A 117 -4.00 0.45 15.90
C CYS A 117 -3.69 -0.16 17.27
N MET A 118 -2.47 0.04 17.81
CA MET A 118 -2.15 -0.37 19.19
C MET A 118 -2.95 0.41 20.25
N ARG A 119 -3.29 1.67 19.98
CA ARG A 119 -4.05 2.53 20.90
C ARG A 119 -5.56 2.52 20.62
N HIS A 120 -5.94 2.34 19.36
CA HIS A 120 -7.32 2.34 18.88
C HIS A 120 -7.57 1.08 18.05
N PRO A 121 -7.63 -0.10 18.70
CA PRO A 121 -7.78 -1.37 18.01
C PRO A 121 -9.13 -1.46 17.30
N ASP A 122 -9.12 -2.03 16.11
CA ASP A 122 -10.32 -2.41 15.36
C ASP A 122 -10.34 -3.94 15.15
N PRO A 123 -10.66 -4.72 16.19
CA PRO A 123 -10.67 -6.16 16.11
C PRO A 123 -11.68 -6.63 15.05
N GLY A 124 -11.22 -7.46 14.12
CA GLY A 124 -12.06 -7.93 13.03
C GLY A 124 -12.27 -6.91 11.92
N HIS A 125 -11.52 -5.79 11.90
CA HIS A 125 -11.56 -4.80 10.83
C HIS A 125 -12.98 -4.24 10.59
N ARG A 126 -13.74 -3.87 11.63
CA ARG A 126 -15.13 -3.42 11.48
C ARG A 126 -15.25 -2.01 10.91
N MET A 127 -14.25 -1.16 11.14
CA MET A 127 -14.23 0.24 10.73
C MET A 127 -13.40 0.46 9.48
N HIS A 128 -12.32 -0.32 9.26
CA HIS A 128 -11.42 -0.05 8.14
C HIS A 128 -10.98 -1.27 7.35
N ILE A 129 -10.61 -1.01 6.09
CA ILE A 129 -9.78 -1.90 5.27
C ILE A 129 -8.38 -1.31 5.20
N ASN A 130 -7.36 -2.16 5.12
CA ASN A 130 -5.98 -1.71 4.93
C ASN A 130 -5.43 -2.30 3.63
N HIS A 131 -5.07 -1.43 2.70
CA HIS A 131 -4.33 -1.79 1.51
C HIS A 131 -2.88 -1.33 1.67
N TRP A 132 -1.93 -2.28 1.54
CA TRP A 132 -0.52 -1.95 1.55
C TRP A 132 0.07 -2.02 0.15
N ASN A 133 0.95 -1.08 -0.16
CA ASN A 133 1.63 -0.99 -1.45
C ASN A 133 3.07 -0.49 -1.26
N TRP A 134 4.07 -1.37 -1.40
CA TRP A 134 5.46 -1.10 -1.02
C TRP A 134 6.42 -1.59 -2.10
N LEU A 135 7.51 -0.86 -2.30
CA LEU A 135 8.56 -1.26 -3.23
C LEU A 135 9.89 -1.44 -2.47
N LYS A 136 10.45 -2.64 -2.53
CA LYS A 136 11.82 -2.90 -2.08
C LYS A 136 12.75 -2.66 -3.27
N THR A 137 13.32 -1.46 -3.35
CA THR A 137 14.23 -1.04 -4.43
C THR A 137 15.65 -1.61 -4.31
N ARG A 138 15.93 -2.38 -3.25
CA ARG A 138 17.20 -3.08 -3.04
C ARG A 138 16.94 -4.50 -2.53
N VAL A 139 16.82 -5.44 -3.46
CA VAL A 139 16.82 -6.86 -3.10
C VAL A 139 18.25 -7.30 -2.77
N PRO A 140 18.51 -7.83 -1.56
CA PRO A 140 19.84 -8.26 -1.19
C PRO A 140 20.36 -9.35 -2.13
N PRO A 141 21.65 -9.32 -2.54
CA PRO A 141 22.24 -10.33 -3.43
C PRO A 141 22.02 -11.78 -2.97
N GLN A 142 21.93 -12.01 -1.65
CA GLN A 142 21.65 -13.32 -1.06
C GLN A 142 20.29 -13.91 -1.52
N ARG A 143 19.33 -13.08 -1.92
CA ARG A 143 18.03 -13.51 -2.45
C ARG A 143 18.04 -13.74 -3.97
N TRP A 144 19.08 -13.33 -4.68
CA TRP A 144 19.12 -13.41 -6.15
C TRP A 144 19.09 -14.84 -6.69
N PRO A 145 19.64 -15.88 -6.03
CA PRO A 145 19.53 -17.26 -6.50
C PRO A 145 18.07 -17.72 -6.69
N ALA A 146 17.13 -17.21 -5.88
CA ALA A 146 15.69 -17.49 -6.02
C ALA A 146 15.10 -16.95 -7.34
N PHE A 147 15.78 -15.99 -7.97
CA PHE A 147 15.38 -15.35 -9.23
C PHE A 147 16.30 -15.73 -10.39
N SER A 148 17.09 -16.80 -10.27
CA SER A 148 18.08 -17.23 -11.28
C SER A 148 17.51 -17.46 -12.68
N ARG A 149 16.21 -17.73 -12.81
CA ARG A 149 15.49 -17.81 -14.11
C ARG A 149 15.41 -16.47 -14.85
N TYR A 150 15.72 -15.35 -14.19
CA TYR A 150 15.58 -14.00 -14.70
C TYR A 150 16.87 -13.17 -14.59
N PRO A 151 18.02 -13.65 -15.10
CA PRO A 151 19.35 -13.10 -14.81
C PRO A 151 19.45 -11.59 -15.04
N LEU A 152 20.12 -10.89 -14.11
CA LEU A 152 20.42 -9.46 -14.22
C LEU A 152 21.53 -9.22 -15.26
N ARG A 153 21.41 -8.13 -16.02
CA ARG A 153 22.52 -7.56 -16.80
C ARG A 153 23.41 -6.71 -15.91
N GLU A 154 24.57 -6.31 -16.42
CA GLU A 154 25.46 -5.37 -15.73
C GLU A 154 24.70 -4.08 -15.36
N GLY A 155 24.84 -3.66 -14.10
CA GLY A 155 24.16 -2.49 -13.56
C GLY A 155 22.67 -2.68 -13.21
N GLU A 156 22.06 -3.82 -13.55
CA GLU A 156 20.67 -4.10 -13.16
C GLU A 156 20.57 -4.56 -11.70
N VAL A 157 19.47 -4.22 -11.05
CA VAL A 157 19.11 -4.73 -9.72
C VAL A 157 17.66 -5.21 -9.71
N TYR A 158 17.35 -6.21 -8.88
CA TYR A 158 15.97 -6.60 -8.64
C TYR A 158 15.28 -5.62 -7.70
N TRP A 159 14.04 -5.29 -8.04
CA TRP A 159 13.06 -4.63 -7.18
C TRP A 159 11.92 -5.60 -6.87
N LEU A 160 11.38 -5.54 -5.66
CA LEU A 160 10.18 -6.31 -5.27
C LEU A 160 9.05 -5.37 -4.92
N HIS A 161 7.97 -5.45 -5.68
CA HIS A 161 6.75 -4.71 -5.40
C HIS A 161 5.79 -5.63 -4.64
N ARG A 162 5.46 -5.25 -3.41
CA ARG A 162 4.59 -6.00 -2.52
C ARG A 162 3.31 -5.22 -2.30
N THR A 163 2.20 -5.90 -2.49
CA THR A 163 0.88 -5.30 -2.30
C THR A 163 -0.10 -6.29 -1.69
N GLY A 164 -1.16 -5.79 -1.09
CA GLY A 164 -2.21 -6.62 -0.56
C GLY A 164 -3.26 -5.83 0.20
N THR A 165 -4.33 -6.53 0.57
CA THR A 165 -5.46 -5.93 1.28
C THR A 165 -5.91 -6.85 2.42
N THR A 166 -6.18 -6.26 3.58
CA THR A 166 -6.82 -6.90 4.74
C THR A 166 -8.13 -6.20 5.08
N GLY A 167 -9.00 -6.88 5.82
CA GLY A 167 -10.29 -6.34 6.26
C GLY A 167 -11.42 -6.50 5.25
N VAL A 168 -11.27 -7.35 4.24
CA VAL A 168 -12.26 -7.55 3.15
C VAL A 168 -12.81 -8.97 3.12
N GLY A 169 -12.56 -9.75 4.18
CA GLY A 169 -12.72 -11.21 4.19
C GLY A 169 -11.36 -11.89 4.15
N ARG A 170 -11.04 -12.57 3.05
CA ARG A 170 -9.73 -13.24 2.88
C ARG A 170 -8.64 -12.22 2.55
N ASP A 171 -7.58 -12.23 3.36
CA ASP A 171 -6.35 -11.47 3.09
C ASP A 171 -5.78 -11.79 1.70
N ARG A 172 -5.47 -10.74 0.94
CA ARG A 172 -4.79 -10.85 -0.36
C ARG A 172 -3.38 -10.34 -0.24
N ARG A 173 -2.41 -11.08 -0.78
CA ARG A 173 -1.00 -10.70 -0.77
C ARG A 173 -0.38 -11.07 -2.10
N PHE A 174 0.26 -10.11 -2.75
CA PHE A 174 0.92 -10.28 -4.04
C PHE A 174 2.32 -9.70 -3.99
N CYS A 175 3.21 -10.32 -4.76
CA CYS A 175 4.57 -9.85 -4.94
C CYS A 175 4.90 -9.89 -6.43
N HIS A 176 5.46 -8.81 -6.96
CA HIS A 176 5.87 -8.68 -8.35
C HIS A 176 7.36 -8.44 -8.41
N LEU A 177 8.04 -9.19 -9.27
CA LEU A 177 9.47 -9.04 -9.53
C LEU A 177 9.69 -8.04 -10.65
N TRP A 178 10.51 -7.05 -10.37
CA TRP A 178 10.92 -6.01 -11.30
C TRP A 178 12.44 -6.00 -11.45
N LYS A 179 12.92 -5.49 -12.58
CA LYS A 179 14.33 -5.12 -12.79
C LYS A 179 14.45 -3.63 -12.97
N TRP A 180 15.47 -3.05 -12.37
CA TRP A 180 15.84 -1.66 -12.54
C TRP A 180 17.22 -1.57 -13.15
N ASN A 181 17.35 -0.85 -14.26
CA ASN A 181 18.62 -0.70 -14.99
C ASN A 181 19.30 0.67 -14.76
N GLY A 182 18.86 1.45 -13.77
CA GLY A 182 19.32 2.82 -13.55
C GLY A 182 18.42 3.91 -14.14
N ALA A 183 17.51 3.58 -15.06
CA ALA A 183 16.60 4.53 -15.69
C ALA A 183 15.14 4.04 -15.79
N VAL A 184 14.92 2.75 -16.03
CA VAL A 184 13.58 2.16 -16.22
C VAL A 184 13.40 0.93 -15.35
N ALA A 185 12.23 0.83 -14.72
CA ALA A 185 11.78 -0.37 -14.02
C ALA A 185 10.92 -1.21 -14.96
N SER A 186 11.36 -2.45 -15.24
CA SER A 186 10.64 -3.39 -16.10
C SER A 186 10.07 -4.55 -15.30
N LEU A 187 8.78 -4.85 -15.47
CA LEU A 187 8.14 -6.00 -14.83
C LEU A 187 8.72 -7.28 -15.45
N VAL A 188 9.29 -8.12 -14.59
CA VAL A 188 9.85 -9.42 -15.00
C VAL A 188 8.82 -10.52 -14.86
N LYS A 189 8.18 -10.57 -13.68
CA LYS A 189 7.22 -11.62 -13.36
C LYS A 189 6.21 -11.09 -12.34
N PRO A 190 4.91 -11.04 -12.68
CA PRO A 190 3.88 -10.77 -11.70
C PRO A 190 3.63 -12.02 -10.83
N PHE A 191 3.12 -11.80 -9.61
CA PHE A 191 2.66 -12.85 -8.70
C PHE A 191 3.71 -13.94 -8.44
N ILE A 192 4.91 -13.52 -8.05
CA ILE A 192 5.94 -14.46 -7.60
C ILE A 192 5.61 -14.97 -6.20
N ASP A 193 5.81 -16.27 -5.99
CA ASP A 193 5.78 -16.86 -4.67
C ASP A 193 7.05 -16.46 -3.92
N GLU A 194 6.91 -15.78 -2.78
CA GLU A 194 8.02 -15.56 -1.86
C GLU A 194 8.29 -16.78 -0.97
N ALA A 195 7.54 -17.87 -1.15
CA ALA A 195 7.57 -19.08 -0.34
C ALA A 195 8.76 -20.01 -0.66
N VAL A 196 9.99 -19.48 -0.66
CA VAL A 196 11.21 -20.29 -0.49
C VAL A 196 12.25 -19.45 0.28
N GLN A 197 12.51 -19.87 1.52
CA GLN A 197 13.59 -19.49 2.46
C GLN A 197 13.37 -18.25 3.36
N GLY A 198 12.82 -18.55 4.56
CA GLY A 198 13.31 -18.10 5.87
C GLY A 198 13.41 -16.59 6.15
N LEU A 199 12.43 -16.08 6.89
CA LEU A 199 12.66 -15.02 7.89
C LEU A 199 13.20 -15.68 9.16
#